data_AF-A0A7S0M776-F1
#
_entry.id   AF-A0A7S0M776-F1
#
_cell.length_a   1.000
_cell.length_b   1.000
_cell.length_c   1.000
_cell.angle_alpha   90.00
_cell.angle_beta   90.00
_cell.angle_gamma   90.00
#
_symmetry.space_group_name_H-M   'P 1'
#
loop_
_entity.id
_entity.type
_entity.pdbx_description
1 polymer ?
#
loop_
_entity_poly.entity_id
_entity_poly.type
_entity_poly.pdbx_seq_one_letter_code
_entity_poly.pdbx_strand_id
1 'polypeptide(L)'
;WGHAIREDSMSLLQRIYYTERGAEPNTIVIANVRVNKPRTTDPSKMDRFDENLPAEQVRVVAKIETPCGAEVNSLLPLPQHPHVLVAKSDLSALHLWDLSAYAAAAAAPEPGG
;
A
#
# COMPACT_ATOMS: atom_id res chain seq x y z
N TRP A 1 2.65 7.35 -1.61
CA TRP A 1 2.42 6.64 -2.88
C TRP A 1 3.72 6.05 -3.38
N GLY A 2 3.68 4.81 -3.87
CA GLY A 2 4.84 4.09 -4.42
C GLY A 2 4.76 3.91 -5.93
N HIS A 3 5.50 2.94 -6.45
CA HIS A 3 5.59 2.65 -7.89
C HIS A 3 4.31 1.98 -8.44
N ALA A 4 4.08 2.16 -9.75
CA ALA A 4 3.07 1.42 -10.49
C ALA A 4 3.50 -0.04 -10.66
N ILE A 5 2.64 -0.98 -10.27
CA ILE A 5 2.87 -2.43 -10.43
C ILE A 5 2.39 -2.88 -11.80
N ARG A 6 1.18 -2.45 -12.18
CA ARG A 6 0.55 -2.82 -13.44
C ARG A 6 -0.36 -1.68 -13.89
N GLU A 7 -0.36 -1.42 -15.18
CA GLU A 7 -1.32 -0.52 -15.80
C GLU A 7 -2.12 -1.29 -16.84
N ASP A 8 -3.44 -1.17 -16.78
CA ASP A 8 -4.35 -1.67 -17.81
C ASP A 8 -5.16 -0.51 -18.42
N SER A 9 -6.04 -0.83 -19.39
CA SER A 9 -6.82 0.19 -20.08
C SER A 9 -7.82 0.90 -19.16
N MET A 10 -8.21 0.28 -18.04
CA MET A 10 -9.30 0.74 -17.18
C MET A 10 -8.84 1.17 -15.78
N SER A 11 -7.62 0.77 -15.37
CA SER A 11 -7.12 0.91 -14.02
C SER A 11 -5.60 0.88 -13.96
N LEU A 12 -5.07 1.41 -12.85
CA LEU A 12 -3.67 1.40 -12.46
C LEU A 12 -3.57 0.69 -11.11
N LEU A 13 -2.84 -0.41 -11.08
CA LEU A 13 -2.46 -1.06 -9.82
C LEU A 13 -1.18 -0.41 -9.31
N GLN A 14 -1.27 0.29 -8.19
CA GLN A 14 -0.15 1.03 -7.60
C GLN A 14 0.12 0.55 -6.18
N ARG A 15 1.40 0.51 -5.79
CA ARG A 15 1.79 0.20 -4.41
C ARG A 15 1.70 1.44 -3.53
N ILE A 16 1.19 1.29 -2.32
CA ILE A 16 1.19 2.32 -1.28
C ILE A 16 1.85 1.79 0.00
N TYR A 17 2.36 2.73 0.78
CA TYR A 17 3.00 2.48 2.07
C TYR A 17 2.39 3.48 3.05
N TYR A 18 1.91 3.01 4.19
CA TYR A 18 1.38 3.85 5.25
C TYR A 18 1.67 3.24 6.62
N THR A 19 1.45 4.03 7.67
CA THR A 19 1.71 3.62 9.05
C THR A 19 0.41 3.66 9.82
N GLU A 20 0.11 2.60 10.57
CA GLU A 20 -1.01 2.60 11.50
C GLU A 20 -0.48 3.05 12.87
N ARG A 21 -0.90 4.23 13.32
CA ARG A 21 -0.54 4.78 14.64
C ARG A 21 -1.55 4.30 15.67
N GLY A 22 -1.08 3.95 16.86
CA GLY A 22 -1.94 3.55 17.99
C GLY A 22 -2.32 2.06 18.00
N ALA A 23 -1.86 1.28 17.01
CA ALA A 23 -1.71 -0.16 17.19
C ALA A 23 -0.41 -0.38 17.97
N GLU A 24 -0.45 -1.11 19.08
CA GLU A 24 0.76 -1.60 19.75
C GLU A 24 1.01 -3.03 19.28
N PRO A 25 2.10 -3.31 18.54
CA PRO A 25 3.16 -2.40 18.10
C PRO A 25 2.81 -1.57 16.84
N ASN A 26 3.48 -0.41 16.66
CA ASN A 26 3.36 0.40 15.45
C ASN A 26 3.76 -0.42 14.21
N THR A 27 3.00 -0.30 13.12
CA THR A 27 3.24 -1.09 11.91
C THR A 27 3.36 -0.23 10.65
N ILE A 28 4.24 -0.65 9.76
CA ILE A 28 4.27 -0.22 8.36
C ILE A 28 3.41 -1.18 7.56
N VAL A 29 2.42 -0.65 6.88
CA VAL A 29 1.51 -1.41 6.01
C VAL A 29 1.91 -1.21 4.56
N ILE A 30 2.05 -2.32 3.85
CA ILE A 30 2.25 -2.38 2.41
C ILE A 30 0.93 -2.80 1.80
N ALA A 31 0.36 -1.99 0.93
CA ALA A 31 -0.88 -2.31 0.24
C ALA A 31 -0.77 -2.02 -1.26
N ASN A 32 -1.53 -2.77 -2.05
CA ASN A 32 -1.74 -2.48 -3.45
C ASN A 32 -3.13 -1.83 -3.60
N VAL A 33 -3.19 -0.74 -4.35
CA VAL A 33 -4.43 -0.01 -4.61
C VAL A 33 -4.71 -0.01 -6.10
N ARG A 34 -5.92 -0.44 -6.48
CA ARG A 34 -6.43 -0.31 -7.84
C ARG A 34 -7.08 1.05 -8.02
N VAL A 35 -6.37 1.95 -8.70
CA VAL A 35 -6.87 3.29 -9.06
C VAL A 35 -7.56 3.18 -10.41
N ASN A 36 -8.88 3.39 -10.43
CA ASN A 36 -9.63 3.40 -11.69
C ASN A 36 -9.31 4.67 -12.48
N LYS A 37 -9.11 4.54 -13.80
CA LYS A 37 -8.95 5.70 -14.68
C LYS A 37 -10.27 6.48 -14.76
N PRO A 38 -10.22 7.83 -14.84
CA PRO A 38 -11.42 8.67 -14.85
C PRO A 38 -12.28 8.34 -16.07
N ARG A 39 -13.57 8.07 -15.83
CA ARG A 39 -14.60 7.76 -16.83
C ARG A 39 -15.95 8.11 -16.25
N THR A 40 -16.98 8.16 -17.10
CA THR A 40 -18.37 8.29 -16.64
C THR A 40 -18.67 7.17 -15.64
N THR A 41 -18.92 7.55 -14.39
CA THR A 41 -19.20 6.62 -13.31
C THR A 41 -20.58 6.02 -13.53
N ASP A 42 -20.69 4.71 -13.32
CA ASP A 42 -21.98 4.04 -13.26
C ASP A 42 -22.70 4.47 -11.96
N PRO A 43 -23.83 5.19 -12.04
CA PRO A 43 -24.55 5.69 -10.86
C PRO A 43 -25.01 4.54 -9.94
N SER A 44 -25.20 3.34 -10.46
CA SER A 44 -25.61 2.16 -9.67
C SER A 44 -24.56 1.69 -8.66
N LYS A 45 -23.30 2.15 -8.78
CA LYS A 45 -22.26 1.87 -7.77
C LYS A 45 -22.42 2.71 -6.51
N MET A 46 -23.08 3.86 -6.60
CA MET A 46 -23.24 4.77 -5.47
C MET A 46 -24.29 4.24 -4.48
N ASP A 47 -25.34 3.59 -4.98
CA ASP A 47 -26.38 2.96 -4.16
C ASP A 47 -25.90 1.75 -3.35
N ARG A 48 -24.75 1.18 -3.72
CA ARG A 48 -24.15 0.00 -3.05
C ARG A 48 -22.98 0.36 -2.14
N PHE A 49 -22.68 1.65 -1.96
CA PHE A 49 -21.58 2.08 -1.11
C PHE A 49 -21.92 1.86 0.37
N ASP A 50 -21.06 1.12 1.07
CA ASP A 50 -21.11 0.93 2.52
C ASP A 50 -19.72 1.19 3.09
N GLU A 51 -19.62 2.17 3.98
CA GLU A 51 -18.37 2.59 4.61
C GLU A 51 -17.81 1.51 5.56
N ASN A 52 -18.65 0.58 6.03
CA ASN A 52 -18.23 -0.49 6.93
C ASN A 52 -17.62 -1.68 6.18
N LEU A 53 -17.76 -1.74 4.85
CA LEU A 53 -17.17 -2.79 4.04
C LEU A 53 -15.73 -2.44 3.66
N PRO A 54 -14.83 -3.44 3.64
CA PRO A 54 -13.46 -3.22 3.19
C PRO A 54 -13.47 -2.73 1.74
N ALA A 55 -12.64 -1.72 1.45
CA ALA A 55 -12.51 -1.17 0.11
C ALA A 55 -11.99 -2.26 -0.85
N GLU A 56 -12.81 -2.67 -1.82
CA GLU A 56 -12.45 -3.68 -2.83
C GLU A 56 -11.18 -3.32 -3.61
N GLN A 57 -10.86 -2.04 -3.72
CA GLN A 57 -9.70 -1.55 -4.45
C GLN A 57 -8.39 -1.67 -3.67
N VAL A 58 -8.44 -1.89 -2.35
CA VAL A 58 -7.27 -1.88 -1.47
C VAL A 58 -6.99 -3.31 -0.99
N ARG A 59 -5.84 -3.85 -1.36
CA ARG A 59 -5.37 -5.16 -0.90
C ARG A 59 -4.11 -5.01 -0.08
N VAL A 60 -4.20 -5.31 1.22
CA VAL A 60 -3.03 -5.35 2.11
C VAL A 60 -2.15 -6.54 1.71
N VAL A 61 -0.88 -6.26 1.46
CA VAL A 61 0.15 -7.25 1.09
C VAL A 61 0.88 -7.74 2.34
N ALA A 62 1.27 -6.81 3.21
CA ALA A 62 1.98 -7.13 4.44
C ALA A 62 1.78 -6.02 5.48
N LYS A 63 1.89 -6.40 6.74
CA LYS A 63 2.05 -5.50 7.88
C LYS A 63 3.35 -5.87 8.58
N ILE A 64 4.21 -4.89 8.81
CA ILE A 64 5.56 -5.09 9.36
C ILE A 64 5.68 -4.23 10.60
N GLU A 65 6.08 -4.82 11.71
CA GLU A 65 6.30 -4.10 12.97
C GLU A 65 7.52 -3.18 12.86
N THR A 66 7.41 -1.95 13.37
CA THR A 66 8.52 -1.02 13.38
C THR A 66 9.56 -1.40 14.44
N PRO A 67 10.86 -1.11 14.21
CA PRO A 67 11.92 -1.32 15.19
C PRO A 67 11.55 -0.67 16.52
N CYS A 68 11.64 -1.43 17.61
CA CYS A 68 11.35 -0.95 18.96
C CYS A 68 9.95 -0.31 19.13
N GLY A 69 8.99 -0.63 18.25
CA GLY A 69 7.67 0.00 18.25
C GLY A 69 7.70 1.49 17.87
N ALA A 70 8.77 1.96 17.24
CA ALA A 70 8.99 3.36 16.88
C ALA A 70 7.87 3.94 16.03
N GLU A 71 7.53 5.19 16.29
CA GLU A 71 6.56 5.92 15.49
C GLU A 71 7.21 6.39 14.19
N VAL A 72 6.70 5.91 13.05
CA VAL A 72 7.19 6.35 11.74
C VAL A 72 6.44 7.62 11.33
N ASN A 73 7.22 8.64 11.00
CA ASN A 73 6.76 9.97 10.62
C ASN A 73 6.73 10.17 9.11
N SER A 74 7.62 9.49 8.38
CA SER A 74 7.70 9.60 6.93
C SER A 74 8.20 8.31 6.31
N LEU A 75 7.58 7.94 5.21
CA LEU A 75 7.92 6.79 4.37
C LEU A 75 8.26 7.28 2.96
N LEU A 76 9.49 7.04 2.53
CA LEU A 76 10.01 7.50 1.25
C LEU A 76 10.43 6.29 0.40
N PRO A 77 9.64 5.91 -0.60
CA PRO A 77 10.07 4.90 -1.56
C PRO A 77 11.14 5.46 -2.48
N LEU A 78 12.15 4.66 -2.81
CA LEU A 78 13.19 5.06 -3.76
C LEU A 78 12.76 4.70 -5.20
N PRO A 79 12.63 5.68 -6.12
CA PRO A 79 12.19 5.38 -7.49
C PRO A 79 13.12 4.43 -8.24
N GLN A 80 14.43 4.53 -8.00
CA GLN A 80 15.44 3.68 -8.64
C GLN A 80 15.49 2.26 -8.07
N HIS A 81 15.01 2.08 -6.83
CA HIS A 81 15.02 0.81 -6.11
C HIS A 81 13.63 0.57 -5.50
N PRO A 82 12.65 0.07 -6.28
CA PRO A 82 11.25 -0.01 -5.87
C PRO A 82 10.99 -0.96 -4.69
N HIS A 83 11.95 -1.82 -4.36
CA HIS A 83 11.95 -2.71 -3.21
C HIS A 83 12.54 -2.05 -1.96
N VAL A 84 13.14 -0.86 -2.05
CA VAL A 84 13.71 -0.16 -0.89
C VAL A 84 12.77 0.93 -0.42
N LEU A 85 12.48 0.91 0.88
CA LEU A 85 11.67 1.93 1.55
C LEU A 85 12.48 2.55 2.68
N VAL A 86 12.57 3.87 2.68
CA VAL A 86 13.22 4.62 3.75
C VAL A 86 12.16 5.05 4.76
N ALA A 87 12.39 4.76 6.03
CA ALA A 87 11.53 5.18 7.12
C ALA A 87 12.26 6.16 8.04
N LYS A 88 11.67 7.34 8.21
CA LYS A 88 12.06 8.32 9.24
C LYS A 88 11.11 8.17 10.42
N SER A 89 11.65 7.79 11.57
CA SER A 89 10.92 7.65 12.83
C SER A 89 11.32 8.72 13.85
N ASP A 90 10.83 8.57 15.07
CA ASP A 90 11.27 9.26 16.29
C ASP A 90 12.65 8.80 16.79
N LEU A 91 13.12 7.64 16.35
CA LEU A 91 14.50 7.19 16.57
C LEU A 91 15.53 8.13 15.92
N SER A 92 16.74 8.18 16.49
CA SER A 92 17.86 8.97 15.96
C SER A 92 18.45 8.42 14.66
N ALA A 93 18.10 7.19 14.28
CA ALA A 93 18.57 6.51 13.09
C ALA A 93 17.53 6.57 11.95
N LEU A 94 18.02 6.57 10.72
CA LEU A 94 17.20 6.35 9.53
C LEU A 94 17.16 4.85 9.23
N HIS A 95 15.96 4.31 9.02
CA HIS A 95 15.80 2.89 8.75
C HIS A 95 15.55 2.64 7.26
N LEU A 96 16.30 1.68 6.70
CA LEU A 96 16.13 1.18 5.35
C LEU A 96 15.46 -0.19 5.41
N TRP A 97 14.38 -0.35 4.67
CA TRP A 97 13.61 -1.57 4.58
C TRP A 97 13.79 -2.19 3.21
N ASP A 98 14.16 -3.48 3.20
CA ASP A 98 14.10 -4.32 2.01
C ASP A 98 12.74 -5.00 1.92
N LEU A 99 12.00 -4.68 0.86
CA LEU A 99 10.66 -5.17 0.58
C LEU A 99 10.64 -6.26 -0.49
N SER A 100 11.79 -6.80 -0.87
CA SER A 100 11.92 -7.83 -1.90
C SER A 100 11.06 -9.07 -1.60
N ALA A 101 10.92 -9.43 -0.32
CA ALA A 101 10.04 -10.52 0.11
C ALA A 101 8.55 -10.30 -0.23
N TYR A 102 8.13 -9.03 -0.39
CA TYR A 102 6.75 -8.63 -0.66
C TYR A 102 6.51 -8.24 -2.12
N ALA A 103 7.52 -8.40 -2.99
CA ALA A 103 7.40 -8.11 -4.41
C ALA A 103 6.53 -9.16 -5.14
N ALA A 104 6.68 -10.45 -4.80
CA ALA A 104 5.99 -11.55 -5.49
C ALA A 104 4.47 -11.58 -5.28
N ALA A 105 3.98 -11.13 -4.13
CA ALA A 105 2.55 -11.11 -3.82
C ALA A 105 1.72 -10.20 -4.75
N ALA A 106 2.38 -9.33 -5.52
CA ALA A 106 1.75 -8.47 -6.52
C ALA A 106 1.37 -9.19 -7.84
N ALA A 107 1.95 -10.36 -8.12
CA ALA A 107 1.83 -11.05 -9.40
C ALA A 107 0.73 -12.13 -9.42
N ALA A 108 0.06 -12.41 -8.29
CA ALA A 108 -1.01 -13.39 -8.26
C ALA A 108 -2.22 -12.88 -9.06
N PRO A 109 -2.73 -13.65 -10.05
CA PRO A 109 -3.96 -13.30 -10.74
C PRO A 109 -5.11 -13.26 -9.73
N GLU A 110 -5.96 -12.24 -9.85
CA GLU A 110 -7.17 -12.11 -9.04
C GLU A 110 -8.05 -13.36 -9.25
N PRO A 111 -8.61 -13.98 -8.20
CA PRO A 111 -9.56 -15.07 -8.37
C PRO A 111 -10.88 -14.49 -8.91
N GLY A 112 -11.08 -14.57 -10.23
CA GLY A 112 -12.34 -14.23 -10.89
C GLY A 112 -12.17 -13.27 -12.06
N GLY A 113 -11.96 -13.84 -13.25
CA GLY A 113 -12.31 -13.23 -14.54
C GLY A 113 -13.61 -13.84 -15.04
#